data_AF-J2FVN0-F1
#
_entry.id   AF-J2FVN0-F1
#
_cell.length_a   1.000
_cell.length_b   1.000
_cell.length_c   1.000
_cell.angle_alpha   90.00
_cell.angle_beta   90.00
_cell.angle_gamma   90.00
#
_symmetry.space_group_name_H-M   'P 1'
#
loop_
_entity.id
_entity.type
_entity.pdbx_description
1 polymer ?
#
loop_
_entity_poly.entity_id
_entity_poly.type
_entity_poly.pdbx_seq_one_letter_code
_entity_poly.pdbx_strand_id
1 'polypeptide(L)'
;MSPAAAILAWALALLAPAISSAQPAQMYPRAEQGAVTLVVGVPTGLDVPVTVTPGEVAWTQSARPADGARLVDPLPRRIRPSGKALPAGELLFGYRLVGGMAYCPPLPYKGLRTAQCMRDIDGDGAFDACYIGETRGIRSHFLVALVADLSGCGGRYRYTPAKWSATEAVPVAVLFKGYRDGAPIFLFKIEDQVLEREHRCKPEDDGGCVIMGLRLRAEPVGQAVRITKISAEDVKFETYLGGEVGMRRLIIPKGASR
;
A
#
# COMPACT_ATOMS: atom_id res chain seq x y z
N MET A 1 -64.83 28.33 10.20
CA MET A 1 -63.54 27.60 10.22
C MET A 1 -62.81 28.01 11.49
N SER A 2 -62.64 27.07 12.43
CA SER A 2 -62.27 27.38 13.82
C SER A 2 -60.75 27.54 13.98
N PRO A 3 -60.25 28.59 14.67
CA PRO A 3 -58.83 28.91 14.80
C PRO A 3 -58.02 27.91 15.64
N ALA A 4 -58.69 26.93 16.27
CA ALA A 4 -58.05 25.94 17.14
C ALA A 4 -57.16 24.92 16.39
N ALA A 5 -57.34 24.74 15.08
CA ALA A 5 -56.57 23.77 14.31
C ALA A 5 -55.15 24.25 13.92
N ALA A 6 -54.86 25.55 14.01
CA ALA A 6 -53.58 26.12 13.59
C ALA A 6 -52.48 26.03 14.68
N ILE A 7 -52.87 25.91 15.96
CA ILE A 7 -51.92 25.94 17.08
C ILE A 7 -51.31 24.54 17.34
N LEU A 8 -52.02 23.46 17.01
CA LEU A 8 -51.50 22.09 17.18
C LEU A 8 -50.39 21.73 16.18
N ALA A 9 -50.35 22.37 15.01
CA ALA A 9 -49.32 22.12 14.00
C ALA A 9 -47.95 22.71 14.37
N TRP A 10 -47.91 23.79 15.16
CA TRP A 10 -46.67 24.42 15.60
C TRP A 10 -46.02 23.71 16.80
N ALA A 11 -46.81 23.04 17.64
CA ALA A 11 -46.28 22.31 18.80
C ALA A 11 -45.59 20.99 18.41
N LEU A 12 -45.97 20.35 17.30
CA LEU A 12 -45.30 19.12 16.82
C LEU A 12 -43.99 19.38 16.06
N ALA A 13 -43.76 20.59 15.56
CA ALA A 13 -42.48 20.96 14.93
C ALA A 13 -41.34 21.19 15.95
N LEU A 14 -41.67 21.42 17.22
CA LEU A 14 -40.71 21.58 18.33
C LEU A 14 -40.41 20.27 19.07
N LEU A 15 -41.08 19.17 18.69
CA LEU A 15 -40.91 17.83 19.25
C LEU A 15 -40.34 16.84 18.23
N ALA A 16 -39.91 17.30 17.05
CA ALA A 16 -38.99 16.52 16.24
C ALA A 16 -37.75 16.30 17.11
N PRO A 17 -37.45 15.07 17.54
CA PRO A 17 -36.23 14.83 18.27
C PRO A 17 -35.13 15.33 17.36
N ALA A 18 -34.15 16.01 17.94
CA ALA A 18 -32.82 16.02 17.37
C ALA A 18 -32.38 14.56 17.28
N ILE A 19 -32.80 13.88 16.21
CA ILE A 19 -32.16 12.69 15.67
C ILE A 19 -30.87 13.25 15.08
N SER A 20 -29.98 13.72 15.98
CA SER A 20 -28.56 13.67 15.70
C SER A 20 -28.34 12.25 15.25
N SER A 21 -28.01 12.09 13.99
CA SER A 21 -27.35 10.92 13.48
C SER A 21 -26.08 10.76 14.31
N ALA A 22 -26.21 10.15 15.49
CA ALA A 22 -25.10 9.49 16.15
C ALA A 22 -24.69 8.43 15.14
N GLN A 23 -23.76 8.78 14.26
CA GLN A 23 -23.10 7.79 13.45
C GLN A 23 -22.64 6.71 14.43
N PRO A 24 -22.99 5.44 14.21
CA PRO A 24 -22.57 4.39 15.10
C PRO A 24 -21.06 4.54 15.29
N ALA A 25 -20.61 4.64 16.54
CA ALA A 25 -19.19 4.80 16.85
C ALA A 25 -18.42 3.73 16.09
N GLN A 26 -17.70 4.14 15.04
CA GLN A 26 -17.04 3.20 14.15
C GLN A 26 -15.97 2.50 14.97
N MET A 27 -16.16 1.22 15.23
CA MET A 27 -15.22 0.46 16.04
C MET A 27 -13.99 0.14 15.18
N TYR A 28 -12.90 0.85 15.40
CA TYR A 28 -11.64 0.58 14.72
C TYR A 28 -10.94 -0.65 15.32
N PRO A 29 -10.46 -1.59 14.48
CA PRO A 29 -9.71 -2.74 14.98
C PRO A 29 -8.46 -2.31 15.74
N ARG A 30 -8.21 -2.94 16.89
CA ARG A 30 -6.97 -2.74 17.67
C ARG A 30 -5.74 -3.33 17.00
N ALA A 31 -5.93 -4.38 16.22
CA ALA A 31 -4.90 -5.02 15.41
C ALA A 31 -5.48 -5.41 14.06
N GLU A 32 -4.74 -5.12 12.99
CA GLU A 32 -5.23 -5.30 11.63
C GLU A 32 -4.07 -5.46 10.64
N GLN A 33 -4.29 -6.31 9.64
CA GLN A 33 -3.41 -6.42 8.48
C GLN A 33 -3.93 -5.51 7.37
N GLY A 34 -3.01 -4.83 6.73
CA GLY A 34 -3.28 -3.93 5.62
C GLY A 34 -2.38 -4.20 4.42
N ALA A 35 -2.42 -3.25 3.49
CA ALA A 35 -1.60 -3.27 2.29
C ALA A 35 -0.92 -1.94 2.05
N VAL A 36 0.24 -1.99 1.41
CA VAL A 36 0.88 -0.80 0.86
C VAL A 36 0.58 -0.78 -0.63
N THR A 37 -0.01 0.33 -1.10
CA THR A 37 -0.12 0.57 -2.55
C THR A 37 1.25 0.99 -3.07
N LEU A 38 1.80 0.28 -4.04
CA LEU A 38 3.05 0.59 -4.69
C LEU A 38 2.81 1.09 -6.12
N VAL A 39 3.50 2.18 -6.48
CA VAL A 39 3.74 2.58 -7.86
C VAL A 39 5.06 1.99 -8.28
N VAL A 40 5.06 1.30 -9.40
CA VAL A 40 6.24 0.64 -9.95
C VAL A 40 6.75 1.45 -11.13
N GLY A 41 8.07 1.64 -11.18
CA GLY A 41 8.75 2.38 -12.24
C GLY A 41 8.97 1.55 -13.50
N VAL A 42 9.55 2.20 -14.51
CA VAL A 42 9.88 1.58 -15.80
C VAL A 42 10.89 0.43 -15.60
N PRO A 43 10.70 -0.73 -16.24
CA PRO A 43 11.65 -1.82 -16.16
C PRO A 43 12.97 -1.48 -16.87
N THR A 44 14.07 -1.89 -16.26
CA THR A 44 15.43 -1.81 -16.80
C THR A 44 15.90 -3.24 -17.14
N GLY A 45 16.53 -3.39 -18.30
CA GLY A 45 17.02 -4.69 -18.80
C GLY A 45 16.00 -5.46 -19.65
N LEU A 46 14.94 -4.80 -20.15
CA LEU A 46 13.94 -5.40 -21.05
C LEU A 46 13.74 -4.62 -22.36
N ASP A 47 14.71 -3.80 -22.76
CA ASP A 47 14.61 -3.05 -24.01
C ASP A 47 14.89 -3.91 -25.25
N VAL A 48 15.58 -5.03 -25.04
CA VAL A 48 15.76 -6.10 -26.02
C VAL A 48 15.33 -7.43 -25.41
N PRO A 49 15.03 -8.46 -26.22
CA PRO A 49 14.77 -9.78 -25.68
C PRO A 49 15.93 -10.29 -24.83
N VAL A 50 15.63 -10.79 -23.63
CA VAL A 50 16.63 -11.34 -22.70
C VAL A 50 16.39 -12.83 -22.47
N THR A 51 17.45 -13.60 -22.30
CA THR A 51 17.35 -15.01 -21.93
C THR A 51 17.95 -15.18 -20.54
N VAL A 52 17.16 -15.75 -19.63
CA VAL A 52 17.56 -15.94 -18.23
C VAL A 52 17.29 -17.36 -17.76
N THR A 53 18.19 -17.87 -16.92
CA THR A 53 18.11 -19.19 -16.29
C THR A 53 17.46 -19.10 -14.90
N PRO A 54 16.99 -20.23 -14.33
CA PRO A 54 16.38 -20.23 -13.02
C PRO A 54 17.31 -19.66 -11.94
N GLY A 55 16.81 -18.73 -11.14
CA GLY A 55 17.54 -18.01 -10.10
C GLY A 55 18.10 -16.65 -10.56
N GLU A 56 18.15 -16.40 -11.87
CA GLU A 56 18.64 -15.12 -12.39
C GLU A 56 17.57 -14.02 -12.35
N VAL A 57 18.05 -12.79 -12.29
CA VAL A 57 17.22 -11.59 -12.40
C VAL A 57 16.84 -11.39 -13.85
N ALA A 58 15.54 -11.53 -14.14
CA ALA A 58 14.95 -11.29 -15.44
C ALA A 58 14.97 -9.81 -15.81
N TRP A 59 14.60 -8.94 -14.86
CA TRP A 59 14.70 -7.49 -14.99
C TRP A 59 14.68 -6.81 -13.63
N THR A 60 15.00 -5.52 -13.63
CA THR A 60 14.90 -4.66 -12.46
C THR A 60 13.95 -3.51 -12.71
N GLN A 61 13.41 -2.93 -11.66
CA GLN A 61 12.55 -1.75 -11.69
C GLN A 61 12.64 -1.05 -10.33
N SER A 62 11.94 0.06 -10.17
CA SER A 62 11.81 0.72 -8.86
C SER A 62 10.39 0.61 -8.32
N ALA A 63 10.22 0.72 -7.01
CA ALA A 63 8.91 0.82 -6.39
C ALA A 63 8.90 1.89 -5.30
N ARG A 64 7.76 2.55 -5.15
CA ARG A 64 7.51 3.52 -4.09
C ARG A 64 6.06 3.45 -3.64
N PRO A 65 5.74 3.87 -2.41
CA PRO A 65 4.35 4.04 -1.98
C PRO A 65 3.58 4.97 -2.92
N ALA A 66 2.31 4.66 -3.20
CA ALA A 66 1.45 5.52 -4.01
C ALA A 66 0.93 6.71 -3.19
N ASP A 67 0.64 6.45 -1.92
CA ASP A 67 -0.01 7.35 -0.99
C ASP A 67 0.91 7.64 0.19
N GLY A 68 0.82 8.85 0.73
CA GLY A 68 1.61 9.28 1.87
C GLY A 68 1.03 10.50 2.56
N ALA A 69 1.70 10.90 3.63
CA ALA A 69 1.37 12.09 4.41
C ALA A 69 2.66 12.79 4.82
N ARG A 70 2.67 14.13 4.77
CA ARG A 70 3.78 14.93 5.28
C ARG A 70 3.39 15.59 6.59
N LEU A 71 4.23 15.42 7.61
CA LEU A 71 4.00 16.05 8.91
C LEU A 71 4.05 17.57 8.79
N VAL A 72 3.05 18.25 9.34
CA VAL A 72 3.07 19.71 9.54
C VAL A 72 3.62 19.99 10.93
N ASP A 73 3.14 19.24 11.93
CA ASP A 73 3.63 19.32 13.30
C ASP A 73 4.63 18.17 13.57
N PRO A 74 5.69 18.39 14.35
CA PRO A 74 6.59 17.31 14.73
C PRO A 74 5.86 16.30 15.64
N LEU A 75 6.18 15.02 15.48
CA LEU A 75 5.71 13.97 16.39
C LEU A 75 6.74 13.73 17.48
N PRO A 76 6.36 13.79 18.77
CA PRO A 76 7.27 13.54 19.86
C PRO A 76 7.71 12.07 19.86
N ARG A 77 8.83 11.82 20.53
CA ARG A 77 9.32 10.47 20.76
C ARG A 77 8.27 9.66 21.54
N ARG A 78 7.82 8.53 20.99
CA ARG A 78 7.03 7.57 21.76
C ARG A 78 7.90 6.85 22.77
N ILE A 79 7.41 6.77 24.02
CA ILE A 79 8.13 6.12 25.11
C ILE A 79 8.02 4.59 25.00
N ARG A 80 6.86 4.05 24.56
CA ARG A 80 6.62 2.60 24.46
C ARG A 80 5.72 2.21 23.27
N PRO A 81 6.19 1.32 22.36
CA PRO A 81 7.59 0.97 22.17
C PRO A 81 8.40 2.23 21.85
N SER A 82 9.69 2.23 22.22
CA SER A 82 10.54 3.40 22.02
C SER A 82 10.65 3.73 20.53
N GLY A 83 9.99 4.79 20.10
CA GLY A 83 10.15 5.36 18.77
C GLY A 83 11.25 6.42 18.74
N LYS A 84 11.60 6.90 17.54
CA LYS A 84 12.29 8.19 17.38
C LYS A 84 11.23 9.30 17.31
N ALA A 85 11.59 10.51 17.72
CA ALA A 85 10.80 11.68 17.37
C ALA A 85 10.86 11.88 15.84
N LEU A 86 9.77 12.34 15.24
CA LEU A 86 9.73 12.65 13.81
C LEU A 86 9.61 14.17 13.64
N PRO A 87 10.48 14.80 12.83
CA PRO A 87 10.42 16.23 12.61
C PRO A 87 9.20 16.62 11.75
N ALA A 88 8.82 17.89 11.81
CA ALA A 88 7.94 18.46 10.79
C ALA A 88 8.59 18.30 9.39
N GLY A 89 7.77 18.08 8.37
CA GLY A 89 8.21 17.82 7.01
C GLY A 89 8.53 16.35 6.72
N GLU A 90 8.58 15.46 7.72
CA GLU A 90 8.80 14.03 7.52
C GLU A 90 7.71 13.43 6.62
N LEU A 91 8.14 12.59 5.66
CA LEU A 91 7.25 11.90 4.75
C LEU A 91 6.93 10.49 5.27
N LEU A 92 5.65 10.20 5.40
CA LEU A 92 5.11 8.92 5.85
C LEU A 92 4.51 8.19 4.65
N PHE A 93 4.59 6.86 4.64
CA PHE A 93 3.94 6.03 3.64
C PHE A 93 2.56 5.58 4.10
N GLY A 94 1.61 5.52 3.17
CA GLY A 94 0.26 5.05 3.42
C GLY A 94 0.18 3.53 3.52
N TYR A 95 -0.41 3.05 4.60
CA TYR A 95 -0.77 1.67 4.87
C TYR A 95 -2.30 1.54 4.95
N ARG A 96 -2.87 0.87 3.96
CA ARG A 96 -4.31 0.76 3.79
C ARG A 96 -4.90 -0.34 4.64
N LEU A 97 -5.87 0.04 5.46
CA LEU A 97 -6.67 -0.78 6.35
C LEU A 97 -8.11 -0.84 5.81
N VAL A 98 -8.91 -1.78 6.31
CA VAL A 98 -10.34 -1.94 5.96
C VAL A 98 -11.11 -0.65 6.21
N GLY A 99 -10.81 0.04 7.31
CA GLY A 99 -11.51 1.27 7.71
C GLY A 99 -10.83 2.59 7.33
N GLY A 100 -9.80 2.60 6.47
CA GLY A 100 -9.08 3.83 6.11
C GLY A 100 -7.56 3.65 5.97
N MET A 101 -6.79 4.69 6.25
CA MET A 101 -5.34 4.69 6.13
C MET A 101 -4.67 4.85 7.49
N ALA A 102 -3.60 4.09 7.72
CA ALA A 102 -2.56 4.45 8.66
C ALA A 102 -1.35 4.99 7.88
N TYR A 103 -0.53 5.81 8.52
CA TYR A 103 0.65 6.44 7.95
C TYR A 103 1.85 6.07 8.79
N CYS A 104 2.80 5.36 8.21
CA CYS A 104 3.97 4.85 8.92
C CYS A 104 5.23 5.61 8.48
N PRO A 105 6.16 5.91 9.39
CA PRO A 105 7.47 6.43 9.01
C PRO A 105 8.26 5.36 8.26
N PRO A 106 9.14 5.77 7.32
CA PRO A 106 10.05 4.85 6.66
C PRO A 106 10.94 4.14 7.69
N LEU A 107 11.06 2.84 7.53
CA LEU A 107 11.81 2.01 8.45
C LEU A 107 13.27 1.94 8.01
N PRO A 108 14.23 2.02 8.94
CA PRO A 108 15.63 1.81 8.59
C PRO A 108 15.85 0.36 8.13
N TYR A 109 16.52 0.20 6.99
CA TYR A 109 16.87 -1.11 6.42
C TYR A 109 17.57 -2.08 7.39
N LYS A 110 18.33 -1.52 8.33
CA LYS A 110 18.95 -2.21 9.46
C LYS A 110 18.57 -1.43 10.73
N GLY A 111 17.57 -1.90 11.47
CA GLY A 111 17.15 -1.22 12.68
C GLY A 111 15.86 -1.76 13.28
N LEU A 112 15.16 -0.89 14.02
CA LEU A 112 13.97 -1.24 14.79
C LEU A 112 12.92 -1.96 13.94
N ARG A 113 12.39 -3.07 14.48
CA ARG A 113 11.36 -3.90 13.84
C ARG A 113 9.95 -3.36 13.99
N THR A 114 9.83 -2.21 14.64
CA THR A 114 8.56 -1.56 14.97
C THR A 114 8.60 -0.09 14.61
N ALA A 115 7.52 0.40 14.00
CA ALA A 115 7.26 1.82 13.78
C ALA A 115 6.02 2.26 14.56
N GLN A 116 5.95 3.54 14.93
CA GLN A 116 4.69 4.14 15.30
C GLN A 116 3.99 4.58 14.01
N CYS A 117 2.85 3.97 13.70
CA CYS A 117 2.03 4.39 12.58
C CYS A 117 0.89 5.26 13.10
N MET A 118 0.56 6.32 12.39
CA MET A 118 -0.44 7.30 12.80
C MET A 118 -1.72 7.11 11.98
N ARG A 119 -2.85 7.46 12.56
CA ARG A 119 -4.16 7.42 11.93
C ARG A 119 -4.90 8.69 12.29
N ASP A 120 -5.61 9.19 11.31
CA ASP A 120 -6.61 10.24 11.46
C ASP A 120 -7.97 9.52 11.49
N ILE A 121 -8.53 9.39 12.69
CA ILE A 121 -9.83 8.73 12.89
C ILE A 121 -10.96 9.66 12.44
N ASP A 122 -10.87 10.94 12.79
CA ASP A 122 -11.90 11.94 12.54
C ASP A 122 -11.91 12.45 11.08
N GLY A 123 -10.81 12.27 10.35
CA GLY A 123 -10.64 12.70 8.96
C GLY A 123 -10.44 14.20 8.78
N ASP A 124 -9.94 14.90 9.80
CA ASP A 124 -9.82 16.36 9.82
C ASP A 124 -8.40 16.89 9.55
N GLY A 125 -7.50 16.02 9.10
CA GLY A 125 -6.13 16.38 8.75
C GLY A 125 -5.18 16.42 9.96
N ALA A 126 -5.58 15.83 11.09
CA ALA A 126 -4.74 15.66 12.25
C ALA A 126 -4.74 14.21 12.74
N PHE A 127 -3.55 13.67 13.01
CA PHE A 127 -3.43 12.37 13.64
C PHE A 127 -3.84 12.45 15.10
N ASP A 128 -4.79 11.60 15.48
CA ASP A 128 -5.36 11.47 16.82
C ASP A 128 -5.14 10.07 17.42
N ALA A 129 -4.86 9.08 16.57
CA ALA A 129 -4.65 7.69 16.97
C ALA A 129 -3.38 7.08 16.36
N CYS A 130 -2.80 6.16 17.09
CA CYS A 130 -1.50 5.59 16.82
C CYS A 130 -1.52 4.07 17.01
N TYR A 131 -0.92 3.38 16.05
CA TYR A 131 -0.61 1.95 16.09
C TYR A 131 0.88 1.72 16.32
N ILE A 132 1.21 0.49 16.72
CA ILE A 132 2.53 -0.12 16.54
C ILE A 132 2.49 -0.90 15.22
N GLY A 133 3.20 -0.42 14.20
CA GLY A 133 3.49 -1.20 13.01
C GLY A 133 4.60 -2.21 13.30
N GLU A 134 4.41 -3.47 12.91
CA GLU A 134 5.38 -4.56 13.06
C GLU A 134 5.80 -5.08 11.67
N THR A 135 7.10 -5.28 11.46
CA THR A 135 7.61 -5.80 10.18
C THR A 135 7.62 -7.32 10.10
N ARG A 136 7.52 -8.04 11.22
CA ARG A 136 7.60 -9.52 11.28
C ARG A 136 8.78 -10.12 10.50
N GLY A 137 9.94 -9.47 10.58
CA GLY A 137 11.17 -9.92 9.92
C GLY A 137 11.36 -9.42 8.48
N ILE A 138 10.38 -8.68 7.95
CA ILE A 138 10.48 -8.02 6.66
C ILE A 138 11.56 -6.93 6.72
N ARG A 139 12.48 -6.98 5.76
CA ARG A 139 13.54 -5.98 5.58
C ARG A 139 13.20 -5.08 4.41
N SER A 140 12.40 -4.05 4.68
CA SER A 140 12.09 -3.04 3.68
C SER A 140 11.74 -1.69 4.31
N HIS A 141 12.04 -0.61 3.60
CA HIS A 141 11.79 0.76 4.08
C HIS A 141 10.31 1.09 4.25
N PHE A 142 9.44 0.55 3.40
CA PHE A 142 8.02 0.94 3.38
C PHE A 142 7.07 -0.26 3.45
N LEU A 143 7.49 -1.36 4.08
CA LEU A 143 6.65 -2.54 4.23
C LEU A 143 6.42 -2.85 5.72
N VAL A 144 5.16 -2.96 6.09
CA VAL A 144 4.68 -3.33 7.43
C VAL A 144 3.72 -4.51 7.30
N ALA A 145 3.92 -5.54 8.12
CA ALA A 145 3.14 -6.76 8.08
C ALA A 145 1.78 -6.62 8.79
N LEU A 146 1.77 -5.83 9.86
CA LEU A 146 0.67 -5.70 10.81
C LEU A 146 0.75 -4.33 11.48
N VAL A 147 -0.41 -3.74 11.77
CA VAL A 147 -0.52 -2.69 12.79
C VAL A 147 -1.30 -3.21 13.99
N ALA A 148 -0.84 -2.90 15.21
CA ALA A 148 -1.43 -3.37 16.47
C ALA A 148 -1.46 -2.25 17.53
N ASP A 149 -2.15 -2.52 18.64
CA ASP A 149 -2.25 -1.63 19.80
C ASP A 149 -2.70 -0.20 19.46
N LEU A 150 -3.84 -0.09 18.77
CA LEU A 150 -4.49 1.21 18.53
C LEU A 150 -4.74 1.93 19.86
N SER A 151 -4.16 3.13 19.98
CA SER A 151 -4.25 3.99 21.16
C SER A 151 -4.19 5.46 20.74
N GLY A 152 -4.52 6.39 21.63
CA GLY A 152 -4.35 7.82 21.34
C GLY A 152 -2.87 8.18 21.17
N CYS A 153 -2.56 9.10 20.25
CA CYS A 153 -1.18 9.54 20.01
C CYS A 153 -0.60 10.44 21.12
N GLY A 154 -1.38 10.78 22.15
CA GLY A 154 -0.97 11.72 23.21
C GLY A 154 -1.07 13.20 22.80
N GLY A 155 -1.69 13.48 21.65
CA GLY A 155 -1.90 14.81 21.08
C GLY A 155 -2.56 14.71 19.72
N ARG A 156 -2.84 15.87 19.12
CA ARG A 156 -3.33 16.00 17.74
C ARG A 156 -2.24 16.61 16.89
N TYR A 157 -1.83 15.94 15.82
CA TYR A 157 -0.66 16.33 15.02
C TYR A 157 -1.04 16.48 13.55
N ARG A 158 -0.94 17.70 13.02
CA ARG A 158 -1.40 17.99 11.67
C ARG A 158 -0.49 17.37 10.62
N TYR A 159 -1.10 17.01 9.49
CA TYR A 159 -0.41 16.52 8.32
C TYR A 159 -1.04 17.07 7.04
N THR A 160 -0.34 16.92 5.92
CA THR A 160 -0.91 17.14 4.59
C THR A 160 -0.77 15.86 3.75
N PRO A 161 -1.79 15.49 2.96
CA PRO A 161 -1.64 14.40 1.99
C PRO A 161 -0.46 14.67 1.05
N ALA A 162 0.37 13.65 0.84
CA ALA A 162 1.58 13.76 0.04
C ALA A 162 1.74 12.56 -0.89
N LYS A 163 2.43 12.77 -2.01
CA LYS A 163 2.87 11.70 -2.90
C LYS A 163 4.35 11.50 -2.75
N TRP A 164 4.77 10.23 -2.79
CA TRP A 164 6.17 9.87 -2.87
C TRP A 164 6.70 10.16 -4.28
N SER A 165 7.92 10.67 -4.37
CA SER A 165 8.57 10.99 -5.63
C SER A 165 9.37 9.80 -6.16
N ALA A 166 9.81 9.87 -7.43
CA ALA A 166 10.65 8.83 -8.02
C ALA A 166 12.04 8.71 -7.33
N THR A 167 12.54 9.77 -6.70
CA THR A 167 13.83 9.75 -5.99
C THR A 167 13.77 9.02 -4.65
N GLU A 168 12.55 8.75 -4.16
CA GLU A 168 12.29 8.02 -2.92
C GLU A 168 11.93 6.54 -3.19
N ALA A 169 12.09 6.09 -4.43
CA ALA A 169 11.82 4.72 -4.82
C ALA A 169 12.98 3.79 -4.44
N VAL A 170 12.65 2.53 -4.13
CA VAL A 170 13.62 1.48 -3.81
C VAL A 170 13.70 0.45 -4.94
N PRO A 171 14.80 -0.30 -5.07
CA PRO A 171 14.95 -1.28 -6.13
C PRO A 171 14.00 -2.47 -5.95
N VAL A 172 13.49 -2.96 -7.08
CA VAL A 172 12.75 -4.20 -7.20
C VAL A 172 13.41 -5.07 -8.27
N ALA A 173 13.72 -6.31 -7.93
CA ALA A 173 14.21 -7.32 -8.87
C ALA A 173 13.11 -8.34 -9.14
N VAL A 174 12.98 -8.73 -10.41
CA VAL A 174 12.11 -9.84 -10.81
C VAL A 174 12.97 -11.03 -11.17
N LEU A 175 12.83 -12.12 -10.43
CA LEU A 175 13.61 -13.33 -10.60
C LEU A 175 12.82 -14.36 -11.38
N PHE A 176 13.47 -15.03 -12.33
CA PHE A 176 12.90 -16.21 -12.96
C PHE A 176 13.15 -17.43 -12.07
N LYS A 177 12.08 -18.10 -11.60
CA LYS A 177 12.18 -19.27 -10.71
C LYS A 177 12.29 -20.58 -11.47
N GLY A 178 11.86 -20.61 -12.73
CA GLY A 178 11.71 -21.84 -13.51
C GLY A 178 10.26 -22.02 -14.01
N TYR A 179 9.92 -23.23 -14.40
CA TYR A 179 8.59 -23.57 -14.92
C TYR A 179 7.76 -24.34 -13.90
N ARG A 180 6.45 -24.08 -13.89
CA ARG A 180 5.46 -24.90 -13.18
C ARG A 180 4.21 -25.02 -14.03
N ASP A 181 3.76 -26.26 -14.24
CA ASP A 181 2.61 -26.59 -15.09
C ASP A 181 2.74 -25.96 -16.50
N GLY A 182 3.94 -26.02 -17.07
CA GLY A 182 4.26 -25.48 -18.40
C GLY A 182 4.38 -23.95 -18.48
N ALA A 183 4.15 -23.20 -17.39
CA ALA A 183 4.23 -21.74 -17.37
C ALA A 183 5.50 -21.25 -16.65
N PRO A 184 6.20 -20.21 -17.17
CA PRO A 184 7.32 -19.60 -16.45
C PRO A 184 6.82 -18.87 -15.20
N ILE A 185 7.60 -19.01 -14.13
CA ILE A 185 7.30 -18.52 -12.78
C ILE A 185 8.27 -17.42 -12.42
N PHE A 186 7.72 -16.31 -11.93
CA PHE A 186 8.48 -15.16 -11.50
C PHE A 186 8.24 -14.88 -10.02
N LEU A 187 9.31 -14.46 -9.35
CA LEU A 187 9.29 -13.98 -7.98
C LEU A 187 9.72 -12.53 -7.94
N PHE A 188 9.18 -11.78 -6.99
CA PHE A 188 9.53 -10.38 -6.83
C PHE A 188 10.33 -10.19 -5.56
N LYS A 189 11.38 -9.40 -5.66
CA LYS A 189 12.22 -9.03 -4.54
C LYS A 189 12.22 -7.51 -4.44
N ILE A 190 11.59 -6.97 -3.40
CA ILE A 190 11.64 -5.53 -3.09
C ILE A 190 12.76 -5.35 -2.07
N GLU A 191 13.81 -4.64 -2.45
CA GLU A 191 15.06 -4.54 -1.69
C GLU A 191 15.66 -5.92 -1.35
N ASP A 192 15.51 -6.40 -0.11
CA ASP A 192 15.91 -7.75 0.33
C ASP A 192 14.74 -8.69 0.61
N GLN A 193 13.50 -8.22 0.53
CA GLN A 193 12.33 -9.04 0.79
C GLN A 193 11.82 -9.72 -0.48
N VAL A 194 11.90 -11.05 -0.50
CA VAL A 194 11.17 -11.84 -1.50
C VAL A 194 9.69 -11.83 -1.13
N LEU A 195 8.85 -11.41 -2.08
CA LEU A 195 7.42 -11.54 -2.00
C LEU A 195 7.05 -12.97 -2.40
N GLU A 196 6.53 -13.75 -1.46
CA GLU A 196 6.41 -15.21 -1.60
C GLU A 196 5.43 -15.67 -2.69
N ARG A 197 4.49 -14.80 -3.07
CA ARG A 197 3.56 -15.10 -4.16
C ARG A 197 4.31 -15.25 -5.46
N GLU A 198 4.18 -16.44 -6.02
CA GLU A 198 4.63 -16.75 -7.36
C GLU A 198 3.71 -16.13 -8.41
N HIS A 199 4.32 -15.51 -9.41
CA HIS A 199 3.62 -14.93 -10.54
C HIS A 199 3.84 -15.80 -11.77
N ARG A 200 2.78 -16.50 -12.18
CA ARG A 200 2.81 -17.36 -13.36
C ARG A 200 2.52 -16.53 -14.60
N CYS A 201 3.40 -16.60 -15.59
CA CYS A 201 3.12 -16.10 -16.94
C CYS A 201 2.33 -17.18 -17.69
N LYS A 202 1.00 -17.17 -17.56
CA LYS A 202 0.15 -18.00 -18.42
C LYS A 202 -0.16 -17.19 -19.68
N PRO A 203 0.16 -17.70 -20.89
CA PRO A 203 -0.16 -17.00 -22.12
C PRO A 203 -1.68 -16.79 -22.28
N GLU A 204 -2.08 -15.60 -22.70
CA GLU A 204 -3.40 -15.28 -23.25
C GLU A 204 -3.46 -15.73 -24.73
N ASP A 205 -4.58 -15.48 -25.40
CA ASP A 205 -4.83 -15.93 -26.78
C ASP A 205 -3.81 -15.41 -27.80
N ASP A 206 -3.12 -14.28 -27.52
CA ASP A 206 -2.06 -13.71 -28.35
C ASP A 206 -0.64 -14.20 -28.00
N GLY A 207 -0.54 -15.15 -27.07
CA GLY A 207 0.71 -15.70 -26.56
C GLY A 207 1.45 -14.76 -25.59
N GLY A 208 0.86 -13.63 -25.18
CA GLY A 208 1.41 -12.71 -24.20
C GLY A 208 0.91 -13.02 -22.78
N CYS A 209 1.60 -12.50 -21.76
CA CYS A 209 1.16 -12.55 -20.37
C CYS A 209 1.43 -11.22 -19.67
N VAL A 210 0.68 -10.93 -18.61
CA VAL A 210 0.85 -9.69 -17.85
C VAL A 210 1.53 -9.98 -16.51
N ILE A 211 2.72 -9.41 -16.32
CA ILE A 211 3.46 -9.44 -15.06
C ILE A 211 3.74 -8.00 -14.65
N MET A 212 3.22 -7.60 -13.50
CA MET A 212 3.40 -6.24 -12.99
C MET A 212 3.08 -5.15 -14.02
N GLY A 213 2.00 -5.31 -14.78
CA GLY A 213 1.58 -4.31 -15.78
C GLY A 213 2.43 -4.30 -17.05
N LEU A 214 3.42 -5.18 -17.15
CA LEU A 214 4.17 -5.42 -18.36
C LEU A 214 3.51 -6.55 -19.14
N ARG A 215 3.14 -6.28 -20.39
CA ARG A 215 2.77 -7.33 -21.35
C ARG A 215 4.07 -7.91 -21.91
N LEU A 216 4.30 -9.18 -21.65
CA LEU A 216 5.53 -9.90 -22.00
C LEU A 216 5.18 -11.13 -22.84
N ARG A 217 6.10 -11.54 -23.72
CA ARG A 217 6.13 -12.90 -24.28
C ARG A 217 7.26 -13.66 -23.61
N ALA A 218 6.99 -14.87 -23.14
CA ALA A 218 7.96 -15.72 -22.46
C ALA A 218 8.05 -17.08 -23.17
N GLU A 219 9.18 -17.32 -23.85
CA GLU A 219 9.40 -18.48 -24.70
C GLU A 219 10.42 -19.43 -24.07
N PRO A 220 10.15 -20.74 -23.97
CA PRO A 220 11.12 -21.69 -23.43
C PRO A 220 12.34 -21.84 -24.33
N VAL A 221 13.53 -21.79 -23.71
CA VAL A 221 14.82 -22.04 -24.36
C VAL A 221 15.62 -23.02 -23.50
N GLY A 222 15.37 -24.32 -23.68
CA GLY A 222 15.91 -25.35 -22.80
C GLY A 222 15.40 -25.17 -21.36
N GLN A 223 16.31 -24.96 -20.40
CA GLN A 223 15.95 -24.63 -19.00
C GLN A 223 15.78 -23.12 -18.77
N ALA A 224 16.18 -22.29 -19.73
CA ALA A 224 16.04 -20.84 -19.68
C ALA A 224 14.68 -20.40 -20.24
N VAL A 225 14.35 -19.13 -20.00
CA VAL A 225 13.23 -18.44 -20.63
C VAL A 225 13.75 -17.25 -21.41
N ARG A 226 13.31 -17.09 -22.66
CA ARG A 226 13.48 -15.86 -23.44
C ARG A 226 12.29 -14.96 -23.18
N ILE A 227 12.54 -13.75 -22.71
CA ILE A 227 11.54 -12.76 -22.33
C ILE A 227 11.62 -11.61 -23.32
N THR A 228 10.50 -11.30 -23.97
CA THR A 228 10.36 -10.15 -24.87
C THR A 228 9.30 -9.22 -24.33
N LYS A 229 9.65 -7.94 -24.14
CA LYS A 229 8.69 -6.89 -23.78
C LYS A 229 7.80 -6.57 -25.00
N ILE A 230 6.48 -6.69 -24.84
CA ILE A 230 5.51 -6.31 -25.87
C ILE A 230 5.08 -4.86 -25.63
N SER A 231 4.63 -4.56 -24.40
CA SER A 231 4.22 -3.22 -24.00
C SER A 231 4.31 -3.05 -22.48
N ALA A 232 4.25 -1.80 -22.02
CA ALA A 232 4.14 -1.45 -20.60
C ALA A 232 2.88 -0.60 -20.40
N GLU A 233 2.13 -0.89 -19.33
CA GLU A 233 1.08 -0.03 -18.82
C GLU A 233 1.54 0.62 -17.51
N ASP A 234 1.10 1.85 -17.25
CA ASP A 234 1.24 2.46 -15.93
C ASP A 234 0.31 1.72 -14.95
N VAL A 235 0.89 0.92 -14.05
CA VAL A 235 0.11 0.10 -13.12
C VAL A 235 0.51 0.37 -11.67
N LYS A 236 -0.51 0.43 -10.81
CA LYS A 236 -0.37 0.42 -9.36
C LYS A 236 -0.62 -1.00 -8.83
N PHE A 237 0.13 -1.38 -7.82
CA PHE A 237 0.03 -2.68 -7.16
C PHE A 237 -0.32 -2.51 -5.71
N GLU A 238 -1.03 -3.48 -5.14
CA GLU A 238 -1.19 -3.56 -3.69
C GLU A 238 -0.44 -4.78 -3.20
N THR A 239 0.44 -4.58 -2.21
CA THR A 239 1.11 -5.69 -1.56
C THR A 239 0.52 -5.93 -0.19
N TYR A 240 0.05 -7.15 0.04
CA TYR A 240 -0.46 -7.63 1.33
C TYR A 240 0.60 -8.55 1.95
N LEU A 241 0.91 -8.32 3.22
CA LEU A 241 2.00 -9.02 3.92
C LEU A 241 1.49 -9.95 5.04
N GLY A 242 0.17 -10.11 5.15
CA GLY A 242 -0.49 -10.89 6.19
C GLY A 242 -1.03 -12.23 5.68
N GLY A 243 -0.46 -13.34 6.19
CA GLY A 243 -0.97 -14.71 6.00
C GLY A 243 -0.40 -15.45 4.79
N GLU A 244 -0.37 -14.80 3.63
CA GLU A 244 0.35 -15.23 2.42
C GLU A 244 0.89 -13.95 1.75
N VAL A 245 2.21 -13.80 1.65
CA VAL A 245 2.81 -12.59 1.08
C VAL A 245 2.44 -12.51 -0.40
N GLY A 246 1.63 -11.53 -0.81
CA GLY A 246 1.17 -11.48 -2.18
C GLY A 246 0.78 -10.11 -2.69
N MET A 247 1.23 -9.80 -3.91
CA MET A 247 0.69 -8.66 -4.66
C MET A 247 -0.67 -9.01 -5.23
N ARG A 248 -1.68 -8.16 -4.97
CA ARG A 248 -2.96 -8.15 -5.68
C ARG A 248 -2.97 -6.93 -6.60
N ARG A 249 -3.32 -7.12 -7.87
CA ARG A 249 -3.50 -6.04 -8.84
C ARG A 249 -4.69 -5.20 -8.39
N LEU A 250 -4.54 -3.88 -8.29
CA LEU A 250 -5.68 -2.97 -8.21
C LEU A 250 -5.70 -2.02 -9.42
N ILE A 251 -6.78 -2.19 -10.18
CA ILE A 251 -7.44 -1.34 -11.18
C ILE A 251 -6.66 -0.09 -11.69
N ILE A 252 -6.42 -0.11 -13.00
CA ILE A 252 -6.08 1.03 -13.86
C ILE A 252 -7.16 2.12 -13.69
N PRO A 253 -6.84 3.37 -13.35
CA PRO A 253 -7.81 4.45 -13.49
C PRO A 253 -8.16 4.57 -14.97
N LYS A 254 -9.41 4.24 -15.35
CA LYS A 254 -9.93 4.61 -16.67
C LYS A 254 -9.77 6.13 -16.83
N GLY A 255 -8.85 6.57 -17.69
CA GLY A 255 -8.69 8.01 -17.96
C GLY A 255 -7.33 8.50 -18.47
N ALA A 256 -6.32 7.65 -18.68
CA ALA A 256 -5.07 8.08 -19.31
C ALA A 256 -4.99 7.58 -20.76
N SER A 257 -5.85 8.12 -21.62
CA SER A 257 -5.61 8.16 -23.07
C SER A 257 -5.34 9.61 -23.45
N ARG A 258 -4.14 9.90 -23.92
CA ARG A 258 -3.91 10.92 -24.95
C ARG A 258 -2.93 10.36 -25.95
#